data_AF-A0A7C1WVB7-F1
#
_entry.id   AF-A0A7C1WVB7-F1
#
_cell.length_a   1.000
_cell.length_b   1.000
_cell.length_c   1.000
_cell.angle_alpha   90.00
_cell.angle_beta   90.00
_cell.angle_gamma   90.00
#
_symmetry.space_group_name_H-M   'P 1'
#
loop_
_entity.id
_entity.type
_entity.pdbx_description
1 polymer ?
#
loop_
_entity_poly.entity_id
_entity_poly.type
_entity_poly.pdbx_seq_one_letter_code
_entity_poly.pdbx_strand_id
1 'polypeptide(L)'
;MLTLTLFSIGMVFIDIFVAKTDILETSFTEVSQEVMLAIIAGVFWVSARQPGQRGIGILIGGFFACMLIRELDGLFDPISHSFWLWPALLTAGTCVYKALGNKSARRDVVSGLARFSVRPAFGFVMAGLLVLIFSRLFGMGSLWHGILQGGYARLAKTTVEEGVELLAYSICLSGALDYMLELRRELSRFDELTELQISTPVKARPRAHAQTMETSV
;
A
#
# COMPACT_ATOMS: atom_id res chain seq x y z
N MET A 1 2.20 -10.15 -8.94
CA MET A 1 1.09 -9.71 -9.82
C MET A 1 0.28 -10.87 -10.39
N LEU A 2 0.80 -11.68 -11.33
CA LEU A 2 0.01 -12.72 -12.01
C LEU A 2 -0.74 -13.64 -11.03
N THR A 3 -0.08 -14.11 -9.98
CA THR A 3 -0.70 -14.98 -8.96
C THR A 3 -1.87 -14.32 -8.24
N LEU A 4 -1.75 -13.03 -7.87
CA LEU A 4 -2.82 -12.29 -7.21
C LEU A 4 -3.99 -12.01 -8.16
N THR A 5 -3.70 -11.76 -9.44
CA THR A 5 -4.74 -11.62 -10.46
C THR A 5 -5.49 -12.93 -10.68
N LEU A 6 -4.80 -14.07 -10.79
CA LEU A 6 -5.44 -15.38 -10.92
C LEU A 6 -6.27 -15.73 -9.69
N PHE A 7 -5.76 -15.42 -8.49
CA PHE A 7 -6.50 -15.53 -7.24
C PHE A 7 -7.78 -14.70 -7.28
N SER A 8 -7.70 -13.46 -7.75
CA SER A 8 -8.87 -12.55 -7.84
C SER A 8 -9.94 -13.09 -8.79
N ILE A 9 -9.53 -13.59 -9.96
CA ILE A 9 -10.43 -14.24 -10.92
C ILE A 9 -11.11 -15.45 -10.26
N GLY A 10 -10.34 -16.24 -9.51
CA GLY A 10 -10.86 -17.39 -8.78
C GLY A 10 -11.93 -17.02 -7.76
N MET A 11 -11.71 -15.96 -6.97
CA MET A 11 -12.68 -15.53 -5.93
C MET A 11 -14.01 -15.06 -6.52
N VAL A 12 -13.97 -14.25 -7.57
CA VAL A 12 -15.18 -13.83 -8.29
C VAL A 12 -15.93 -15.03 -8.88
N PHE A 13 -15.20 -15.99 -9.46
CA PHE A 13 -15.81 -17.18 -10.04
C PHE A 13 -16.47 -18.07 -8.97
N ILE A 14 -15.82 -18.22 -7.82
CA ILE A 14 -16.35 -18.96 -6.68
C ILE A 14 -17.65 -18.30 -6.20
N ASP A 15 -17.69 -16.98 -6.03
CA ASP A 15 -18.88 -16.28 -5.56
C ASP A 15 -20.08 -16.47 -6.50
N ILE A 16 -19.87 -16.41 -7.82
CA ILE A 16 -20.95 -16.50 -8.80
C ILE A 16 -21.42 -17.95 -9.00
N PHE A 17 -20.50 -18.88 -9.23
CA PHE A 17 -20.84 -20.21 -9.73
C PHE A 17 -20.92 -21.27 -8.63
N VAL A 18 -20.20 -21.09 -7.53
CA VAL A 18 -20.08 -22.09 -6.46
C VAL A 18 -20.90 -21.67 -5.25
N ALA A 19 -20.59 -20.51 -4.68
CA ALA A 19 -21.18 -20.02 -3.45
C ALA A 19 -22.56 -19.39 -3.67
N LYS A 20 -22.84 -18.89 -4.88
CA LYS A 20 -24.07 -18.15 -5.25
C LYS A 20 -24.39 -17.05 -4.23
N THR A 21 -23.34 -16.39 -3.77
CA THR A 21 -23.43 -15.27 -2.82
C THR A 21 -23.88 -13.99 -3.52
N ASP A 22 -24.09 -14.02 -4.85
CA ASP A 22 -24.42 -12.86 -5.70
C ASP A 22 -23.47 -11.66 -5.49
N ILE A 23 -22.28 -11.92 -4.92
CA ILE A 23 -21.31 -10.92 -4.50
C ILE A 23 -22.00 -9.87 -3.58
N LEU A 24 -22.72 -10.37 -2.57
CA LEU A 24 -23.27 -9.62 -1.44
C LEU A 24 -22.19 -9.34 -0.38
N GLU A 25 -22.55 -8.57 0.66
CA GLU A 25 -21.75 -8.09 1.82
C GLU A 25 -20.99 -9.16 2.65
N THR A 26 -21.13 -10.43 2.28
CA THR A 26 -20.39 -11.56 2.88
C THR A 26 -19.90 -12.50 1.79
N SER A 27 -19.21 -11.93 0.79
CA SER A 27 -18.65 -12.66 -0.34
C SER A 27 -17.16 -12.95 -0.18
N PHE A 28 -16.65 -13.96 -0.89
CA PHE A 28 -15.21 -14.25 -0.91
C PHE A 28 -14.42 -13.11 -1.56
N THR A 29 -15.03 -12.43 -2.52
CA THR A 29 -14.50 -11.24 -3.19
C THR A 29 -14.25 -10.13 -2.18
N GLU A 30 -15.24 -9.76 -1.39
CA GLU A 30 -15.16 -8.69 -0.39
C GLU A 30 -14.17 -9.01 0.74
N VAL A 31 -14.23 -10.22 1.32
CA VAL A 31 -13.24 -10.66 2.32
C VAL A 31 -11.82 -10.59 1.75
N SER A 32 -11.65 -10.94 0.47
CA SER A 32 -10.35 -10.83 -0.18
C SER A 32 -9.91 -9.38 -0.33
N GLN A 33 -10.79 -8.48 -0.74
CA GLN A 33 -10.52 -7.04 -0.84
C GLN A 33 -10.08 -6.47 0.53
N GLU A 34 -10.83 -6.76 1.60
CA GLU A 34 -10.51 -6.34 2.97
C GLU A 34 -9.13 -6.83 3.43
N VAL A 35 -8.85 -8.12 3.24
CA VAL A 35 -7.56 -8.71 3.60
C VAL A 35 -6.42 -8.06 2.81
N MET A 36 -6.60 -7.83 1.50
CA MET A 36 -5.60 -7.15 0.68
C MET A 36 -5.34 -5.72 1.16
N LEU A 37 -6.39 -4.95 1.46
CA LEU A 37 -6.28 -3.59 1.99
C LEU A 37 -5.57 -3.56 3.34
N ALA A 38 -5.90 -4.49 4.25
CA ALA A 38 -5.25 -4.62 5.55
C ALA A 38 -3.75 -4.92 5.40
N ILE A 39 -3.38 -5.82 4.48
CA ILE A 39 -1.97 -6.13 4.20
C ILE A 39 -1.26 -4.90 3.61
N ILE A 40 -1.85 -4.21 2.63
CA ILE A 40 -1.27 -3.00 2.04
C ILE A 40 -1.02 -1.93 3.11
N ALA A 41 -2.03 -1.63 3.94
CA ALA A 41 -1.90 -0.66 5.02
C ALA A 41 -0.80 -1.06 6.01
N GLY A 42 -0.77 -2.33 6.40
CA GLY A 42 0.26 -2.90 7.29
C GLY A 42 1.67 -2.77 6.73
N VAL A 43 1.86 -3.07 5.43
CA VAL A 43 3.16 -2.94 4.76
C VAL A 43 3.69 -1.51 4.82
N PHE A 44 2.86 -0.51 4.49
CA PHE A 44 3.28 0.89 4.52
C PHE A 44 3.49 1.43 5.95
N TRP A 45 2.76 0.93 6.94
CA TRP A 45 3.07 1.24 8.34
C TRP A 45 4.34 0.56 8.85
N VAL A 46 4.68 -0.62 8.34
CA VAL A 46 5.97 -1.26 8.62
C VAL A 46 7.10 -0.47 7.95
N SER A 47 6.95 -0.02 6.71
CA SER A 47 7.95 0.80 6.03
C SER A 47 8.16 2.15 6.72
N ALA A 48 7.13 2.69 7.39
CA ALA A 48 7.23 3.91 8.19
C ALA A 48 8.17 3.80 9.40
N ARG A 49 8.63 2.61 9.77
CA ARG A 49 9.67 2.42 10.79
C ARG A 49 11.07 2.78 10.28
N GLN A 50 11.25 2.89 8.96
CA GLN A 50 12.56 3.20 8.38
C GLN A 50 12.87 4.71 8.37
N PRO A 51 14.14 5.10 8.60
CA PRO A 51 14.56 6.49 8.51
C PRO A 51 14.25 7.09 7.13
N GLY A 52 13.68 8.29 7.09
CA GLY A 52 13.37 8.99 5.83
C GLY A 52 12.10 8.53 5.11
N GLN A 53 11.36 7.55 5.66
CA GLN A 53 10.14 6.99 5.05
C GLN A 53 8.94 7.04 6.01
N ARG A 54 9.14 7.59 7.21
CA ARG A 54 8.13 7.61 8.28
C ARG A 54 6.89 8.39 7.89
N GLY A 55 7.08 9.62 7.41
CA GLY A 55 5.95 10.47 7.03
C GLY A 55 5.12 9.85 5.90
N ILE A 56 5.76 9.42 4.82
CA ILE A 56 5.06 8.89 3.65
C ILE A 56 4.40 7.53 3.93
N GLY A 57 5.05 6.64 4.68
CA GLY A 57 4.47 5.34 5.05
C GLY A 57 3.24 5.47 5.96
N ILE A 58 3.22 6.44 6.88
CA ILE A 58 2.04 6.75 7.70
C ILE A 58 0.87 7.23 6.83
N LEU A 59 1.15 8.08 5.84
CA LEU A 59 0.11 8.64 4.96
C LEU A 59 -0.45 7.60 4.00
N ILE A 60 0.40 6.84 3.30
CA ILE A 60 -0.06 5.79 2.38
C ILE A 60 -0.77 4.68 3.16
N GLY A 61 -0.19 4.22 4.26
CA GLY A 61 -0.84 3.22 5.12
C GLY A 61 -2.18 3.70 5.68
N GLY A 62 -2.25 4.97 6.10
CA GLY A 62 -3.49 5.61 6.54
C GLY A 62 -4.53 5.71 5.44
N PHE A 63 -4.13 6.04 4.21
CA PHE A 63 -5.03 6.10 3.06
C PHE A 63 -5.68 4.73 2.78
N PHE A 64 -4.87 3.67 2.71
CA PHE A 64 -5.40 2.31 2.51
C PHE A 64 -6.22 1.82 3.72
N ALA A 65 -5.88 2.24 4.94
CA ALA A 65 -6.70 1.97 6.12
C ALA A 65 -8.06 2.68 6.06
N CYS A 66 -8.13 3.90 5.56
CA CYS A 66 -9.42 4.57 5.33
C CYS A 66 -10.25 3.85 4.26
N MET A 67 -9.61 3.32 3.20
CA MET A 67 -10.32 2.49 2.22
C MET A 67 -10.81 1.18 2.83
N LEU A 68 -10.02 0.54 3.70
CA LEU A 68 -10.45 -0.65 4.44
C LEU A 68 -11.66 -0.36 5.33
N ILE A 69 -11.64 0.74 6.07
CA ILE A 69 -12.79 1.15 6.91
C ILE A 69 -14.04 1.38 6.06
N ARG A 70 -13.87 1.87 4.83
CA ARG A 70 -14.96 2.06 3.87
C ARG A 70 -15.50 0.73 3.36
N GLU A 71 -14.67 -0.27 3.07
CA GLU A 71 -15.19 -1.60 2.67
C GLU A 71 -15.86 -2.32 3.83
N LEU A 72 -15.39 -2.10 5.07
CA LEU A 72 -16.03 -2.62 6.27
C LEU A 72 -17.33 -1.87 6.63
N ASP A 73 -17.89 -1.03 5.76
CA ASP A 73 -19.08 -0.24 6.08
C ASP A 73 -20.32 -1.10 6.36
N GLY A 74 -20.45 -2.25 5.70
CA GLY A 74 -21.47 -3.26 6.01
C GLY A 74 -21.47 -3.74 7.47
N LEU A 75 -20.32 -3.74 8.16
CA LEU A 75 -20.25 -4.05 9.59
C LEU A 75 -20.83 -2.94 10.48
N PHE A 76 -20.84 -1.70 9.98
CA PHE A 76 -21.31 -0.52 10.71
C PHE A 76 -22.76 -0.15 10.38
N ASP A 77 -23.37 -0.77 9.38
CA ASP A 77 -24.77 -0.57 9.00
C ASP A 77 -25.78 -0.75 10.12
N PRO A 78 -25.61 -1.67 11.10
CA PRO A 78 -26.50 -1.77 12.26
C PRO A 78 -26.49 -0.52 13.17
N ILE A 79 -25.45 0.31 13.10
CA ILE A 79 -25.30 1.52 13.91
C ILE A 79 -25.85 2.73 13.15
N SER A 80 -25.39 2.94 11.92
CA SER A 80 -25.89 3.95 10.97
C SER A 80 -25.19 3.79 9.63
N HIS A 81 -25.92 3.97 8.52
CA HIS A 81 -25.42 3.84 7.14
C HIS A 81 -24.24 4.76 6.77
N SER A 82 -23.88 5.73 7.63
CA SER A 82 -22.72 6.61 7.40
C SER A 82 -21.79 6.66 8.60
N PHE A 83 -21.92 5.71 9.53
CA PHE A 83 -21.08 5.68 10.73
C PHE A 83 -19.61 5.47 10.40
N TRP A 84 -19.29 4.69 9.36
CA TRP A 84 -17.94 4.41 8.87
C TRP A 84 -17.11 5.68 8.58
N LEU A 85 -17.77 6.80 8.28
CA LEU A 85 -17.12 8.08 8.02
C LEU A 85 -16.34 8.59 9.25
N TRP A 86 -16.86 8.42 10.45
CA TRP A 86 -16.22 8.88 11.68
C TRP A 86 -14.88 8.17 11.98
N PRO A 87 -14.79 6.83 12.01
CA PRO A 87 -13.52 6.14 12.16
C PRO A 87 -12.57 6.39 10.99
N ALA A 88 -13.07 6.53 9.76
CA ALA A 88 -12.24 6.91 8.61
C ALA A 88 -11.63 8.31 8.78
N LEU A 89 -12.42 9.30 9.20
CA LEU A 89 -11.94 10.67 9.46
C LEU A 89 -10.96 10.72 10.64
N LEU A 90 -11.22 9.95 11.70
CA LEU A 90 -10.29 9.86 12.83
C LEU A 90 -8.95 9.26 12.39
N THR A 91 -8.98 8.20 11.59
CA THR A 91 -7.78 7.55 11.03
C THR A 91 -7.01 8.52 10.12
N ALA A 92 -7.70 9.18 9.19
CA ALA A 92 -7.11 10.19 8.33
C ALA A 92 -6.48 11.33 9.13
N GLY A 93 -7.21 11.90 10.09
CA GLY A 93 -6.76 13.01 10.93
C GLY A 93 -5.53 12.65 11.77
N THR A 94 -5.51 11.46 12.38
CA THR A 94 -4.36 11.00 13.18
C THR A 94 -3.12 10.75 12.31
N CYS A 95 -3.28 10.14 11.13
CA CYS A 95 -2.18 9.95 10.18
C CYS A 95 -1.61 11.28 9.68
N VAL A 96 -2.49 12.21 9.28
CA VAL A 96 -2.09 13.55 8.81
C VAL A 96 -1.38 14.32 9.93
N TYR A 97 -1.93 14.33 11.14
CA TYR A 97 -1.32 15.00 12.30
C TYR A 97 0.08 14.44 12.59
N LYS A 98 0.23 13.11 12.62
CA LYS A 98 1.53 12.46 12.88
C LYS A 98 2.55 12.70 11.76
N ALA A 99 2.11 12.77 10.51
CA ALA A 99 3.00 12.95 9.36
C ALA A 99 3.38 14.42 9.10
N LEU A 100 2.48 15.38 9.39
CA LEU A 100 2.66 16.79 9.02
C LEU A 100 2.71 17.78 10.20
N GLY A 101 2.61 17.29 11.44
CA GLY A 101 2.53 18.11 12.66
C GLY A 101 3.68 19.10 12.82
N ASN A 102 4.90 18.74 12.43
CA ASN A 102 6.09 19.60 12.57
C ASN A 102 6.76 19.90 11.23
N LYS A 103 7.46 21.05 11.12
CA LYS A 103 8.15 21.49 9.89
C LYS A 103 9.20 20.48 9.38
N SER A 104 9.89 19.81 10.30
CA SER A 104 10.83 18.73 9.97
C SER A 104 10.11 17.51 9.38
N ALA A 105 8.96 17.12 9.94
CA ALA A 105 8.15 16.00 9.46
C ALA A 105 7.59 16.26 8.04
N ARG A 106 7.20 17.49 7.72
CA ARG A 106 6.76 17.84 6.35
C ARG A 106 7.88 17.67 5.32
N ARG A 107 9.11 18.05 5.67
CA ARG A 107 10.28 17.83 4.80
C ARG A 107 10.56 16.34 4.62
N ASP A 108 10.40 15.54 5.68
CA ASP A 108 10.50 14.08 5.63
C ASP A 108 9.45 13.48 4.68
N VAL A 109 8.19 13.92 4.75
CA VAL A 109 7.13 13.48 3.82
C VAL A 109 7.48 13.80 2.37
N VAL A 110 7.89 15.04 2.07
CA VAL A 110 8.20 15.44 0.70
C VAL A 110 9.41 14.69 0.17
N SER A 111 10.46 14.54 0.98
CA SER A 111 11.65 13.76 0.58
C SER A 111 11.32 12.28 0.41
N GLY A 112 10.52 11.71 1.31
CA GLY A 112 10.05 10.33 1.25
C GLY A 112 9.18 10.07 0.02
N LEU A 113 8.30 11.00 -0.33
CA LEU A 113 7.48 10.92 -1.55
C LEU A 113 8.35 10.95 -2.82
N ALA A 114 9.33 11.86 -2.90
CA ALA A 114 10.25 11.92 -4.04
C ALA A 114 11.09 10.65 -4.18
N ARG A 115 11.47 10.02 -3.07
CA ARG A 115 12.16 8.72 -3.07
C ARG A 115 11.23 7.58 -3.45
N PHE A 116 9.97 7.63 -3.02
CA PHE A 116 8.98 6.61 -3.35
C PHE A 116 8.57 6.67 -4.82
N SER A 117 8.43 7.88 -5.40
CA SER A 117 7.94 8.07 -6.77
C SER A 117 8.85 7.48 -7.86
N VAL A 118 10.14 7.29 -7.54
CA VAL A 118 11.10 6.66 -8.46
C VAL A 118 11.15 5.14 -8.29
N ARG A 119 10.49 4.57 -7.28
CA ARG A 119 10.42 3.12 -7.08
C ARG A 119 9.31 2.51 -7.95
N PRO A 120 9.50 1.28 -8.47
CA PRO A 120 8.46 0.58 -9.24
C PRO A 120 7.12 0.47 -8.51
N ALA A 121 7.16 0.32 -7.17
CA ALA A 121 6.00 0.22 -6.31
C ALA A 121 5.04 1.42 -6.42
N PHE A 122 5.56 2.63 -6.67
CA PHE A 122 4.72 3.79 -6.90
C PHE A 122 3.86 3.62 -8.15
N GLY A 123 4.43 3.09 -9.23
CA GLY A 123 3.69 2.79 -10.46
C GLY A 123 2.55 1.81 -10.23
N PHE A 124 2.79 0.74 -9.46
CA PHE A 124 1.75 -0.22 -9.09
C PHE A 124 0.64 0.40 -8.24
N VAL A 125 0.98 1.15 -7.19
CA VAL A 125 -0.02 1.84 -6.37
C VAL A 125 -0.85 2.79 -7.22
N MET A 126 -0.22 3.66 -8.02
CA MET A 126 -0.94 4.61 -8.87
C MET A 126 -1.81 3.91 -9.92
N ALA A 127 -1.31 2.84 -10.55
CA ALA A 127 -2.09 2.06 -11.50
C ALA A 127 -3.34 1.45 -10.84
N GLY A 128 -3.19 0.85 -9.66
CA GLY A 128 -4.33 0.32 -8.91
C GLY A 128 -5.33 1.42 -8.53
N LEU A 129 -4.86 2.59 -8.06
CA LEU A 129 -5.76 3.72 -7.77
C LEU A 129 -6.52 4.22 -9.00
N LEU A 130 -5.88 4.27 -10.17
CA LEU A 130 -6.55 4.63 -11.43
C LEU A 130 -7.60 3.59 -11.82
N VAL A 131 -7.32 2.30 -11.62
CA VAL A 131 -8.30 1.23 -11.85
C VAL A 131 -9.49 1.34 -10.87
N LEU A 132 -9.27 1.73 -9.60
CA LEU A 132 -10.38 1.99 -8.65
C LEU A 132 -11.28 3.13 -9.11
N ILE A 133 -10.70 4.22 -9.62
CA ILE A 133 -11.49 5.33 -10.20
C ILE A 133 -12.33 4.82 -11.36
N PHE A 134 -11.77 3.94 -12.20
CA PHE A 134 -12.50 3.32 -13.30
C PHE A 134 -13.58 2.36 -12.81
N SER A 135 -13.36 1.64 -11.71
CA SER A 135 -14.40 0.80 -11.10
C SER A 135 -15.66 1.58 -10.75
N ARG A 136 -15.50 2.81 -10.23
CA ARG A 136 -16.64 3.69 -9.91
C ARG A 136 -17.50 4.03 -11.11
N LEU A 137 -16.93 4.10 -12.31
CA LEU A 137 -17.70 4.28 -13.55
C LEU A 137 -18.63 3.08 -13.78
N PHE A 138 -18.11 1.85 -13.62
CA PHE A 138 -18.92 0.64 -13.72
C PHE A 138 -19.86 0.44 -12.53
N GLY A 139 -19.58 1.08 -11.40
CA GLY A 139 -20.49 1.16 -10.27
C GLY A 139 -21.70 2.08 -10.47
N MET A 140 -21.76 2.87 -11.54
CA MET A 140 -22.89 3.75 -11.80
C MET A 140 -24.09 2.97 -12.35
N GLY A 141 -25.18 2.93 -11.59
CA GLY A 141 -26.43 2.31 -12.05
C GLY A 141 -26.97 2.91 -13.36
N SER A 142 -26.81 4.22 -13.56
CA SER A 142 -27.26 4.93 -14.77
C SER A 142 -26.58 4.43 -16.04
N LEU A 143 -25.29 4.08 -15.99
CA LEU A 143 -24.55 3.51 -17.12
C LEU A 143 -25.21 2.20 -17.59
N TRP A 144 -25.49 1.31 -16.64
CA TRP A 144 -26.08 0.00 -16.94
C TRP A 144 -27.54 0.08 -17.37
N HIS A 145 -28.32 1.01 -16.81
CA HIS A 145 -29.69 1.25 -17.30
C HIS A 145 -29.68 1.81 -18.73
N GLY A 146 -28.70 2.63 -19.09
CA GLY A 146 -28.52 3.10 -20.47
C GLY A 146 -28.13 1.97 -21.44
N ILE A 147 -27.24 1.06 -21.03
CA ILE A 147 -26.74 -0.04 -21.85
C ILE A 147 -27.76 -1.17 -21.98
N LEU A 148 -28.31 -1.64 -20.86
CA LEU A 148 -29.16 -2.84 -20.78
C LEU A 148 -30.66 -2.54 -20.86
N GLN A 149 -31.08 -1.29 -20.65
CA GLN A 149 -32.48 -0.85 -20.72
C GLN A 149 -33.42 -1.78 -19.90
N GLY A 150 -34.40 -2.41 -20.56
CA GLY A 150 -35.34 -3.34 -19.91
C GLY A 150 -34.71 -4.65 -19.42
N GLY A 151 -33.46 -4.94 -19.78
CA GLY A 151 -32.69 -6.11 -19.35
C GLY A 151 -31.72 -5.84 -18.21
N TYR A 152 -31.93 -4.79 -17.40
CA TYR A 152 -31.04 -4.45 -16.30
C TYR A 152 -30.88 -5.63 -15.31
N ALA A 153 -29.64 -6.09 -15.16
CA ALA A 153 -29.26 -7.13 -14.23
C ALA A 153 -28.30 -6.57 -13.18
N ARG A 154 -28.78 -6.42 -11.94
CA ARG A 154 -27.98 -5.89 -10.82
C ARG A 154 -26.72 -6.73 -10.57
N LEU A 155 -26.83 -8.06 -10.66
CA LEU A 155 -25.71 -8.98 -10.47
C LEU A 155 -24.56 -8.71 -11.46
N ALA A 156 -24.87 -8.42 -12.73
CA ALA A 156 -23.85 -8.13 -13.74
C ALA A 156 -23.09 -6.83 -13.42
N LYS A 157 -23.81 -5.78 -12.98
CA LYS A 157 -23.20 -4.54 -12.48
C LYS A 157 -22.26 -4.83 -11.31
N THR A 158 -22.78 -5.45 -10.25
CA THR A 158 -22.01 -5.71 -9.03
C THR A 158 -20.79 -6.57 -9.32
N THR A 159 -20.94 -7.61 -10.14
CA THR A 159 -19.80 -8.47 -10.55
C THR A 159 -18.68 -7.68 -11.21
N VAL A 160 -19.01 -6.75 -12.11
CA VAL A 160 -18.01 -5.95 -12.81
C VAL A 160 -17.38 -4.92 -11.88
N GLU A 161 -18.19 -4.23 -11.07
CA GLU A 161 -17.70 -3.28 -10.06
C GLU A 161 -16.74 -3.98 -9.09
N GLU A 162 -17.20 -5.00 -8.38
CA GLU A 162 -16.43 -5.73 -7.37
C GLU A 162 -15.20 -6.46 -7.94
N GLY A 163 -15.33 -7.00 -9.15
CA GLY A 163 -14.21 -7.64 -9.85
C GLY A 163 -13.11 -6.66 -10.24
N VAL A 164 -13.47 -5.44 -10.67
CA VAL A 164 -12.49 -4.39 -11.01
C VAL A 164 -11.86 -3.81 -9.74
N GLU A 165 -12.62 -3.66 -8.64
CA GLU A 165 -12.06 -3.25 -7.34
C GLU A 165 -11.05 -4.28 -6.80
N LEU A 166 -11.39 -5.57 -6.84
CA LEU A 166 -10.49 -6.65 -6.42
C LEU A 166 -9.22 -6.72 -7.27
N LEU A 167 -9.33 -6.50 -8.59
CA LEU A 167 -8.17 -6.40 -9.48
C LEU A 167 -7.27 -5.22 -9.08
N ALA A 168 -7.86 -4.06 -8.81
CA ALA A 168 -7.11 -2.88 -8.41
C ALA A 168 -6.33 -3.09 -7.11
N TYR A 169 -6.96 -3.71 -6.11
CA TYR A 169 -6.29 -4.05 -4.85
C TYR A 169 -5.18 -5.09 -5.05
N SER A 170 -5.34 -6.05 -5.96
CA SER A 170 -4.27 -6.98 -6.34
C SER A 170 -3.05 -6.31 -6.97
N ILE A 171 -3.27 -5.27 -7.80
CA ILE A 171 -2.19 -4.46 -8.39
C ILE A 171 -1.47 -3.68 -7.27
N CYS A 172 -2.21 -3.00 -6.40
CA CYS A 172 -1.65 -2.29 -5.25
C CYS A 172 -0.87 -3.21 -4.31
N LEU A 173 -1.43 -4.38 -3.98
CA LEU A 173 -0.79 -5.36 -3.10
C LEU A 173 0.50 -5.91 -3.70
N SER A 174 0.52 -6.17 -5.01
CA SER A 174 1.75 -6.57 -5.71
C SER A 174 2.86 -5.54 -5.50
N GLY A 175 2.56 -4.26 -5.73
CA GLY A 175 3.51 -3.16 -5.53
C GLY A 175 3.96 -3.02 -4.08
N ALA A 176 3.05 -3.16 -3.12
CA ALA A 176 3.35 -3.09 -1.70
C ALA A 176 4.28 -4.24 -1.25
N LEU A 177 4.00 -5.47 -1.67
CA LEU A 177 4.84 -6.63 -1.33
C LEU A 177 6.24 -6.50 -1.94
N ASP A 178 6.33 -6.12 -3.22
CA ASP A 178 7.62 -5.90 -3.88
C ASP A 178 8.43 -4.81 -3.18
N TYR A 179 7.79 -3.72 -2.78
CA TYR A 179 8.42 -2.66 -1.99
C TYR A 179 8.94 -3.16 -0.64
N MET A 180 8.15 -3.98 0.08
CA MET A 180 8.60 -4.55 1.35
C MET A 180 9.80 -5.50 1.17
N LEU A 181 9.82 -6.28 0.10
CA LEU A 181 10.95 -7.17 -0.21
C LEU A 181 12.21 -6.38 -0.57
N GLU A 182 12.07 -5.32 -1.38
CA GLU A 182 13.18 -4.41 -1.70
C GLU A 182 13.76 -3.79 -0.41
N LEU A 183 12.88 -3.31 0.46
CA LEU A 183 13.26 -2.69 1.71
C LEU A 183 13.98 -3.64 2.68
N ARG A 184 13.56 -4.91 2.74
CA ARG A 184 14.25 -5.96 3.52
C ARG A 184 15.62 -6.28 2.93
N ARG A 185 15.73 -6.37 1.60
CA ARG A 185 17.02 -6.64 0.92
C ARG A 185 18.01 -5.50 1.12
N GLU A 186 17.55 -4.26 1.10
CA GLU A 186 18.40 -3.10 1.43
C GLU A 186 18.94 -3.22 2.84
N LEU A 187 18.08 -3.50 3.83
CA LEU A 187 18.49 -3.63 5.24
C LEU A 187 19.49 -4.77 5.45
N SER A 188 19.22 -5.97 4.95
CA SER A 188 20.13 -7.12 5.08
C SER A 188 21.51 -6.86 4.46
N ARG A 189 21.56 -6.11 3.35
CA ARG A 189 22.82 -5.72 2.70
C ARG A 189 23.61 -4.72 3.55
N PHE A 190 22.93 -3.79 4.21
CA PHE A 190 23.59 -2.88 5.16
C PHE A 190 24.19 -3.63 6.35
N ASP A 191 23.48 -4.62 6.89
CA ASP A 191 23.98 -5.45 8.00
C ASP A 191 25.23 -6.23 7.57
N GLU A 192 25.20 -6.89 6.40
CA GLU A 192 26.34 -7.63 5.85
C GLU A 192 27.57 -6.74 5.61
N LEU A 193 27.38 -5.55 5.03
CA LEU A 193 28.48 -4.59 4.84
C LEU A 193 29.06 -4.09 6.16
N THR A 194 28.22 -3.93 7.18
CA THR A 194 28.66 -3.51 8.51
C THR A 194 29.48 -4.61 9.19
N GLU A 195 29.07 -5.87 9.09
CA GLU A 195 29.82 -7.04 9.58
C GLU A 195 31.17 -7.20 8.85
N LEU A 196 31.19 -7.02 7.53
CA LEU A 196 32.43 -7.04 6.76
C LEU A 196 33.39 -5.94 7.21
N GLN A 197 32.90 -4.72 7.43
CA GLN A 197 33.73 -3.61 7.85
C GLN A 197 34.29 -3.79 9.28
N ILE A 198 33.55 -4.45 10.17
CA ILE A 198 34.00 -4.80 11.52
C ILE A 198 35.03 -5.95 11.50
N SER A 199 34.86 -6.93 10.62
CA SER A 199 35.73 -8.11 10.53
C SER A 199 37.03 -7.86 9.76
N THR A 200 37.08 -6.86 8.88
CA THR A 200 38.34 -6.48 8.21
C THR A 200 39.33 -5.85 9.20
N PRO A 201 40.54 -6.42 9.40
CA PRO A 201 41.54 -5.80 10.25
C PRO A 201 41.95 -4.45 9.66
N VAL A 202 41.83 -3.38 10.46
CA VAL A 202 42.31 -2.05 10.11
C VAL A 202 43.81 -2.14 9.87
N LYS A 203 44.22 -2.19 8.60
CA LYS A 203 45.63 -2.16 8.21
C LYS A 203 46.18 -0.80 8.66
N ALA A 204 46.89 -0.78 9.79
CA ALA A 204 47.47 0.44 10.35
C ALA A 204 48.30 1.13 9.27
N ARG A 205 47.89 2.35 8.92
CA ARG A 205 48.63 3.22 8.00
C ARG A 205 50.04 3.39 8.57
N PRO A 206 51.13 3.07 7.84
CA PRO A 206 52.47 3.29 8.34
C PRO A 206 52.62 4.77 8.67
N ARG A 207 52.90 5.09 9.94
CA ARG A 207 53.31 6.44 10.32
C ARG A 207 54.60 6.72 9.55
N ALA A 208 54.53 7.61 8.56
CA ALA A 208 55.73 8.16 7.94
C ALA A 208 56.61 8.71 9.07
N HIS A 209 57.81 8.17 9.19
CA HIS A 209 58.81 8.62 10.15
C HIS A 209 59.01 10.13 10.00
N ALA A 210 58.60 10.87 11.01
CA ALA A 210 59.18 12.18 11.27
C ALA A 210 60.63 11.95 11.69
N GLN A 211 61.54 11.96 10.73
CA GLN A 211 62.96 12.17 11.01
C GLN A 211 63.18 13.67 11.16
N THR A 212 63.12 14.11 12.40
CA THR A 212 63.94 15.20 12.90
C THR A 212 65.41 14.86 12.63
N MET A 213 66.09 15.71 11.89
CA MET A 213 67.53 15.89 12.06
C MET A 213 67.78 17.38 12.27
N GLU A 214 67.97 17.71 13.54
CA GLU A 214 68.58 18.94 14.02
C GLU A 214 70.03 19.06 13.50
N THR A 215 70.41 20.32 13.23
CA THR A 215 71.75 20.92 13.38
C THR A 215 72.93 20.35 12.58
N SER A 216 73.50 21.16 11.68
CA SER A 216 74.81 21.81 11.90
C SER A 216 75.28 22.63 10.68
N VAL A 217 75.63 23.90 10.96
CA VAL A 217 76.43 24.87 10.17
C VAL A 217 75.76 25.59 9.00
#